data_AF-A0A1Y2WLS3-F1
#
_entry.id   AF-A0A1Y2WLS3-F1
#
_cell.length_a   1.000
_cell.length_b   1.000
_cell.length_c   1.000
_cell.angle_alpha   90.00
_cell.angle_beta   90.00
_cell.angle_gamma   90.00
#
_symmetry.space_group_name_H-M   'P 1'
#
loop_
_entity.id
_entity.type
_entity.pdbx_description
1 polymer ?
#
loop_
_entity_poly.entity_id
_entity_poly.type
_entity_poly.pdbx_seq_one_letter_code
_entity_poly.pdbx_strand_id
1 'polypeptide(L)'
;MQFNIEQDLVSGHTELSRALSQDLDSLFGDPVESVNGDSGGIKPMDSADGFPYQGDPAYGLQWTRDGDFLSLKPKWTVEPTIDSIILTLRKAIDSHKQYVVQHHWNGVYSKIYHVSYDGIRLILKIYLPVCPKFMTESEVATLRWVDEHTRLPVPKVHCYDSSLNNPMGFEWILMDRIDGAPLFECWKSTTQ
;
A
#
# COMPACT_ATOMS: atom_id res chain seq x y z
N MET A 1 -2.31 -32.82 38.17
CA MET A 1 -2.49 -32.22 36.83
C MET A 1 -1.48 -31.09 36.71
N GLN A 2 -0.34 -31.35 36.06
CA GLN A 2 0.65 -30.33 35.74
C GLN A 2 0.28 -29.78 34.36
N PHE A 3 -0.14 -28.51 34.26
CA PHE A 3 -0.34 -27.85 32.97
C PHE A 3 1.05 -27.49 32.41
N ASN A 4 1.38 -28.04 31.24
CA ASN A 4 2.62 -27.80 30.50
C ASN A 4 2.54 -26.44 29.77
N ILE A 5 2.93 -25.36 30.46
CA ILE A 5 2.88 -23.99 29.94
C ILE A 5 4.01 -23.73 28.90
N GLU A 6 5.11 -24.51 28.93
CA GLU A 6 6.24 -24.30 28.01
C GLU A 6 6.01 -24.79 26.58
N GLN A 7 5.14 -25.80 26.35
CA GLN A 7 4.90 -26.29 24.99
C GLN A 7 3.97 -25.37 24.18
N ASP A 8 3.04 -24.68 24.85
CA ASP A 8 2.12 -23.74 24.19
C ASP A 8 2.83 -22.45 23.76
N LEU A 9 3.84 -21.99 24.50
CA LEU A 9 4.63 -20.80 24.13
C LEU A 9 5.47 -21.03 22.85
N VAL A 10 6.05 -22.24 22.71
CA VAL A 10 6.85 -22.61 21.53
C VAL A 10 5.96 -22.83 20.31
N SER A 11 4.77 -23.40 20.49
CA SER A 11 3.78 -23.55 19.42
C SER A 11 3.29 -22.18 18.92
N GLY A 12 2.95 -21.26 19.83
CA GLY A 12 2.50 -19.90 19.48
C GLY A 12 3.55 -19.08 18.73
N HIS A 13 4.84 -19.19 19.10
CA HIS A 13 5.92 -18.53 18.36
C HIS A 13 6.11 -19.10 16.94
N THR A 14 5.82 -20.39 16.76
CA THR A 14 5.93 -21.07 15.46
C THR A 14 4.75 -20.74 14.55
N GLU A 15 3.55 -20.54 15.11
CA GLU A 15 2.38 -20.12 14.34
C GLU A 15 2.41 -18.64 13.97
N LEU A 16 2.85 -17.75 14.87
CA LEU A 16 3.03 -16.33 14.56
C LEU A 16 4.12 -16.08 13.52
N SER A 17 5.24 -16.82 13.58
CA SER A 17 6.29 -16.73 12.55
C SER A 17 5.82 -17.29 11.20
N ARG A 18 4.97 -18.31 11.19
CA ARG A 18 4.35 -18.84 9.97
C ARG A 18 3.33 -17.86 9.37
N ALA A 19 2.52 -17.20 10.20
CA ALA A 19 1.56 -16.19 9.75
C ALA A 19 2.26 -14.95 9.16
N LEU A 20 3.30 -14.45 9.84
CA LEU A 20 4.10 -13.33 9.35
C LEU A 20 4.92 -13.69 8.09
N SER A 21 5.38 -14.94 7.98
CA SER A 21 6.05 -15.43 6.77
C SER A 21 5.07 -15.55 5.60
N GLN A 22 3.84 -16.01 5.81
CA GLN A 22 2.82 -16.06 4.76
C GLN A 22 2.41 -14.66 4.27
N ASP A 23 2.32 -13.68 5.18
CA ASP A 23 2.06 -12.29 4.83
C ASP A 23 3.23 -11.67 4.04
N LEU A 24 4.49 -11.99 4.41
CA LEU A 24 5.69 -11.54 3.71
C LEU A 24 5.91 -12.24 2.37
N ASP A 25 5.66 -13.55 2.25
CA ASP A 25 5.78 -14.31 1.00
C ASP A 25 4.71 -13.86 -0.01
N SER A 26 3.54 -13.40 0.44
CA SER A 26 2.51 -12.79 -0.39
C SER A 26 2.90 -11.39 -0.92
N LEU A 27 3.86 -10.73 -0.27
CA LEU A 27 4.32 -9.39 -0.62
C LEU A 27 5.20 -9.40 -1.88
N PHE A 28 5.72 -10.57 -2.27
CA PHE A 28 6.75 -10.70 -3.31
C PHE A 28 6.54 -11.84 -4.31
N GLY A 29 5.36 -12.50 -4.31
CA GLY A 29 5.04 -13.60 -5.24
C GLY A 29 4.79 -13.18 -6.70
N ASP A 30 5.18 -14.08 -7.62
CA ASP A 30 5.14 -13.96 -9.09
C ASP A 30 3.74 -13.75 -9.72
N PRO A 31 3.66 -13.20 -10.96
CA PRO A 31 2.41 -12.72 -11.54
C PRO A 31 1.57 -13.88 -12.12
N VAL A 32 0.27 -13.91 -11.80
CA VAL A 32 -0.68 -14.76 -12.55
C VAL A 32 -2.01 -14.07 -12.88
N GLU A 33 -2.20 -14.03 -14.20
CA GLU A 33 -3.36 -13.94 -15.09
C GLU A 33 -4.70 -13.27 -14.69
N SER A 34 -5.00 -12.25 -15.51
CA SER A 34 -6.28 -11.75 -16.02
C SER A 34 -7.59 -12.27 -15.42
N VAL A 35 -8.33 -11.34 -14.81
CA VAL A 35 -9.79 -11.46 -14.65
C VAL A 35 -10.49 -10.74 -15.80
N ASN A 36 -11.19 -11.53 -16.62
CA ASN A 36 -12.29 -11.07 -17.46
C ASN A 36 -13.52 -10.86 -16.57
N GLY A 37 -14.14 -9.68 -16.63
CA GLY A 37 -15.33 -9.41 -15.84
C GLY A 37 -16.00 -8.07 -16.16
N ASP A 38 -16.98 -8.16 -17.07
CA ASP A 38 -18.22 -7.39 -17.20
C ASP A 38 -18.18 -5.85 -17.18
N SER A 39 -18.48 -5.27 -18.34
CA SER A 39 -18.60 -3.84 -18.60
C SER A 39 -19.90 -3.26 -18.04
N GLY A 40 -19.92 -2.96 -16.75
CA GLY A 40 -20.86 -2.01 -16.17
C GLY A 40 -20.47 -0.59 -16.57
N GLY A 41 -21.32 0.09 -17.34
CA GLY A 41 -21.03 1.38 -17.97
C GLY A 41 -20.43 2.44 -17.03
N ILE A 42 -19.19 2.83 -17.31
CA ILE A 42 -18.48 3.92 -16.64
C ILE A 42 -18.95 5.23 -17.27
N LYS A 43 -19.60 6.06 -16.46
CA LYS A 43 -19.98 7.43 -16.85
C LYS A 43 -18.69 8.29 -16.86
N PRO A 44 -18.44 9.10 -17.91
CA PRO A 44 -17.30 10.00 -17.91
C PRO A 44 -17.35 10.95 -16.72
N MET A 45 -16.25 11.03 -15.98
CA MET A 45 -16.11 11.95 -14.84
C MET A 45 -15.92 13.36 -15.39
N ASP A 46 -17.02 14.10 -15.55
CA ASP A 46 -16.98 15.52 -15.85
C ASP A 46 -16.34 16.27 -14.66
N SER A 47 -15.52 17.27 -14.98
CA SER A 47 -14.62 17.99 -14.05
C SER A 47 -15.32 18.85 -12.98
N ALA A 48 -16.64 18.68 -12.80
CA ALA A 48 -17.50 19.49 -11.93
C ALA A 48 -18.11 18.71 -10.76
N ASP A 49 -18.00 17.38 -10.71
CA ASP A 49 -18.41 16.59 -9.55
C ASP A 49 -17.29 16.64 -8.49
N GLY A 50 -17.66 16.96 -7.24
CA GLY A 50 -16.73 17.10 -6.12
C GLY A 50 -15.86 15.84 -5.90
N PHE A 51 -14.74 16.00 -5.20
CA PHE A 51 -13.86 14.87 -4.87
C PHE A 51 -14.66 13.73 -4.23
N PRO A 52 -14.31 12.46 -4.54
CA PRO A 52 -15.14 11.32 -4.17
C PRO A 52 -15.28 11.14 -2.64
N TYR A 53 -14.35 11.72 -1.88
CA TYR A 53 -14.44 11.92 -0.44
C TYR A 53 -15.52 12.97 -0.09
N GLN A 54 -16.75 12.52 0.16
CA GLN A 54 -17.88 13.37 0.60
C GLN A 54 -17.76 13.89 2.05
N GLY A 55 -16.54 14.14 2.54
CA GLY A 55 -16.30 14.56 3.93
C GLY A 55 -16.36 13.40 4.96
N ASP A 56 -16.42 12.15 4.51
CA ASP A 56 -16.42 10.97 5.37
C ASP A 56 -14.99 10.52 5.71
N PRO A 57 -14.48 10.74 6.94
CA PRO A 57 -13.11 10.40 7.31
C PRO A 57 -12.76 8.92 7.20
N ALA A 58 -13.75 8.03 7.09
CA ALA A 58 -13.58 6.59 6.88
C ALA A 58 -13.85 6.16 5.42
N TYR A 59 -13.83 7.09 4.46
CA TYR A 59 -14.05 6.80 3.05
C TYR A 59 -13.19 5.63 2.56
N GLY A 60 -13.82 4.65 1.93
CA GLY A 60 -13.14 3.47 1.42
C GLY A 60 -12.77 2.43 2.49
N LEU A 61 -13.00 2.68 3.78
CA LEU A 61 -12.69 1.78 4.90
C LEU A 61 -13.97 1.21 5.52
N GLN A 62 -14.02 -0.12 5.62
CA GLN A 62 -15.01 -0.83 6.43
C GLN A 62 -14.32 -1.82 7.36
N TRP A 63 -14.73 -1.84 8.62
CA TRP A 63 -14.29 -2.87 9.56
C TRP A 63 -15.17 -4.11 9.44
N THR A 64 -14.56 -5.25 9.15
CA THR A 64 -15.24 -6.56 9.14
C THR A 64 -14.77 -7.40 10.31
N ARG A 65 -15.70 -8.15 10.89
CA ARG A 65 -15.40 -9.15 11.92
C ARG A 65 -15.32 -10.52 11.23
N ASP A 66 -14.12 -11.08 11.14
CA ASP A 66 -13.97 -12.49 10.77
C ASP A 66 -14.34 -13.33 11.99
N GLY A 67 -14.79 -14.58 11.80
CA GLY A 67 -15.50 -15.42 12.78
C GLY A 67 -14.88 -15.61 14.18
N ASP A 68 -13.67 -15.10 14.42
CA ASP A 68 -13.06 -15.00 15.74
C ASP A 68 -13.46 -13.69 16.46
N PHE A 69 -13.95 -13.82 17.70
CA PHE A 69 -14.50 -12.72 18.51
C PHE A 69 -13.55 -11.51 18.69
N LEU A 70 -12.25 -11.70 18.50
CA LEU A 70 -11.21 -10.68 18.72
C LEU A 70 -10.67 -10.03 17.43
N SER A 71 -11.02 -10.52 16.23
CA SER A 71 -10.41 -10.04 14.98
C SER A 71 -11.29 -9.01 14.25
N LEU A 72 -10.87 -7.75 14.29
CA LEU A 72 -11.37 -6.69 13.41
C LEU A 72 -10.36 -6.49 12.29
N LYS A 73 -10.78 -6.70 11.05
CA LYS A 73 -9.94 -6.47 9.88
C LYS A 73 -10.47 -5.30 9.06
N PRO A 74 -9.60 -4.37 8.65
CA PRO A 74 -10.02 -3.33 7.74
C PRO A 74 -10.17 -3.91 6.34
N LYS A 75 -11.20 -3.48 5.64
CA LYS A 75 -11.54 -3.90 4.29
C LYS A 75 -11.72 -2.67 3.41
N TRP A 76 -11.13 -2.72 2.22
CA TRP A 76 -11.34 -1.74 1.17
C TRP A 76 -12.78 -1.86 0.64
N THR A 77 -13.56 -0.78 0.73
CA THR A 77 -14.89 -0.68 0.10
C THR A 77 -14.84 0.03 -1.24
N VAL A 78 -13.82 0.87 -1.44
CA VAL A 78 -13.58 1.58 -2.69
C VAL A 78 -12.17 1.32 -3.18
N GLU A 79 -12.06 1.04 -4.47
CA GLU A 79 -10.81 0.82 -5.18
C GLU A 79 -10.36 2.12 -5.86
N PRO A 80 -9.10 2.55 -5.69
CA PRO A 80 -8.57 3.70 -6.42
C PRO A 80 -8.43 3.35 -7.91
N THR A 81 -9.02 4.17 -8.77
CA THR A 81 -8.99 3.95 -10.23
C THR A 81 -7.71 4.51 -10.83
N ILE A 82 -7.22 3.88 -11.90
CA ILE A 82 -6.01 4.35 -12.61
C ILE A 82 -6.18 5.79 -13.11
N ASP A 83 -7.38 6.17 -13.56
CA ASP A 83 -7.67 7.53 -14.00
C ASP A 83 -7.56 8.54 -12.86
N SER A 84 -8.10 8.22 -11.67
CA SER A 84 -7.97 9.07 -10.48
C SER A 84 -6.51 9.24 -10.05
N ILE A 85 -5.72 8.18 -10.21
CA ILE A 85 -4.28 8.19 -9.93
C ILE A 85 -3.58 9.13 -10.89
N ILE A 86 -3.77 8.96 -12.20
CA ILE A 86 -3.14 9.80 -13.23
C ILE A 86 -3.54 11.27 -13.06
N LEU A 87 -4.82 11.56 -12.78
CA LEU A 87 -5.30 12.91 -12.54
C LEU A 87 -4.61 13.58 -11.34
N THR A 88 -4.45 12.82 -10.25
CA THR A 88 -3.77 13.31 -9.04
C THR A 88 -2.29 13.56 -9.31
N LEU A 89 -1.59 12.64 -10.00
CA LEU A 89 -0.18 12.79 -10.34
C LEU A 89 0.07 14.02 -11.24
N ARG A 90 -0.81 14.25 -12.23
CA ARG A 90 -0.77 15.46 -13.07
C ARG A 90 -0.96 16.74 -12.27
N LYS A 91 -1.85 16.72 -11.27
CA LYS A 91 -2.09 17.87 -10.40
C LYS A 91 -0.94 18.13 -9.42
N ALA A 92 -0.34 17.07 -8.89
CA ALA A 92 0.68 17.16 -7.85
C ALA A 92 2.09 17.42 -8.37
N ILE A 93 2.41 16.90 -9.57
CA ILE A 93 3.77 16.97 -10.14
C ILE A 93 3.77 17.86 -11.38
N ASP A 94 3.18 17.40 -12.48
CA ASP A 94 3.18 18.13 -13.75
C ASP A 94 2.07 17.63 -14.68
N SER A 95 1.24 18.56 -15.15
CA SER A 95 0.11 18.28 -16.04
C SER A 95 0.53 17.86 -17.45
N HIS A 96 1.73 18.21 -17.89
CA HIS A 96 2.23 17.94 -19.25
C HIS A 96 2.84 16.54 -19.39
N LYS A 97 3.11 15.87 -18.27
CA LYS A 97 3.72 14.54 -18.26
C LYS A 97 2.70 13.44 -18.55
N GLN A 98 3.16 12.42 -19.25
CA GLN A 98 2.40 11.20 -19.48
C GLN A 98 2.83 10.14 -18.47
N TYR A 99 1.89 9.80 -17.59
CA TYR A 99 2.10 8.79 -16.55
C TYR A 99 1.58 7.44 -17.05
N VAL A 100 2.42 6.42 -16.95
CA VAL A 100 2.01 5.01 -17.08
C VAL A 100 1.94 4.45 -15.67
N VAL A 101 0.76 3.93 -15.31
CA VAL A 101 0.48 3.40 -13.98
C VAL A 101 0.09 1.94 -14.12
N GLN A 102 0.72 1.09 -13.33
CA GLN A 102 0.45 -0.34 -13.28
C GLN A 102 0.24 -0.75 -11.83
N HIS A 103 -0.84 -1.48 -11.56
CA HIS A 103 -1.03 -2.10 -10.26
C HIS A 103 0.09 -3.10 -9.99
N HIS A 104 0.63 -3.09 -8.77
CA HIS A 104 1.71 -3.98 -8.38
C HIS A 104 1.28 -4.92 -7.25
N TRP A 105 0.70 -4.38 -6.18
CA TRP A 105 0.39 -5.18 -5.00
C TRP A 105 -0.81 -4.66 -4.19
N ASN A 106 -1.55 -5.58 -3.57
CA ASN A 106 -2.71 -5.30 -2.72
C ASN A 106 -2.44 -5.73 -1.27
N GLY A 107 -2.33 -4.75 -0.39
CA GLY A 107 -2.22 -4.98 1.04
C GLY A 107 -3.49 -4.70 1.81
N VAL A 108 -3.48 -5.17 3.04
CA VAL A 108 -4.53 -4.91 4.02
C VAL A 108 -4.71 -3.41 4.26
N TYR A 109 -3.61 -2.68 4.42
CA TYR A 109 -3.63 -1.25 4.74
C TYR A 109 -3.22 -0.34 3.59
N SER A 110 -2.52 -0.86 2.58
CA SER A 110 -1.99 -0.06 1.48
C SER A 110 -1.96 -0.81 0.17
N LYS A 111 -2.16 -0.11 -0.93
CA LYS A 111 -1.99 -0.62 -2.29
C LYS A 111 -0.79 0.03 -2.94
N ILE A 112 -0.08 -0.74 -3.75
CA ILE A 112 1.15 -0.33 -4.40
C ILE A 112 0.96 -0.35 -5.91
N TYR A 113 1.39 0.73 -6.55
CA TYR A 113 1.38 0.91 -7.99
C TYR A 113 2.77 1.29 -8.48
N HIS A 114 3.18 0.71 -9.60
CA HIS A 114 4.31 1.18 -10.37
C HIS A 114 3.89 2.38 -11.20
N VAL A 115 4.64 3.47 -11.08
CA VAL A 115 4.42 4.68 -11.86
C VAL A 115 5.67 4.96 -12.68
N SER A 116 5.51 5.24 -13.96
CA SER A 116 6.61 5.72 -14.79
C SER A 116 6.21 6.91 -15.64
N TYR A 117 7.17 7.82 -15.82
CA TYR A 117 7.08 8.98 -16.72
C TYR A 117 8.49 9.38 -17.13
N ASP A 118 8.70 9.87 -18.35
CA ASP A 118 9.99 10.36 -18.85
C ASP A 118 11.19 9.40 -18.60
N GLY A 119 10.93 8.08 -18.61
CA GLY A 119 11.94 7.05 -18.31
C GLY A 119 12.23 6.81 -16.82
N ILE A 120 11.68 7.63 -15.91
CA ILE A 120 11.79 7.46 -14.46
C ILE A 120 10.81 6.39 -13.98
N ARG A 121 11.22 5.56 -13.01
CA ARG A 121 10.40 4.52 -12.38
C ARG A 121 10.23 4.81 -10.90
N LEU A 122 8.99 4.88 -10.45
CA LEU A 122 8.60 5.25 -9.10
C LEU A 122 7.60 4.24 -8.54
N ILE A 123 7.44 4.29 -7.22
CA ILE A 123 6.42 3.56 -6.47
C ILE A 123 5.42 4.57 -5.93
N LEU A 124 4.14 4.33 -6.21
CA LEU A 124 3.03 5.01 -5.58
C LEU A 124 2.39 4.06 -4.57
N LYS A 125 2.36 4.47 -3.31
CA LYS A 125 1.70 3.74 -2.22
C LYS A 125 0.47 4.53 -1.78
N ILE A 126 -0.69 3.90 -1.81
CA ILE A 126 -1.99 4.48 -1.44
C ILE A 126 -2.46 3.80 -0.15
N TYR A 127 -2.92 4.58 0.83
CA TYR A 127 -3.27 4.09 2.15
C TYR A 127 -4.77 4.09 2.39
N LEU A 128 -5.22 3.07 3.10
CA LEU A 128 -6.54 3.02 3.70
C LEU A 128 -6.57 3.92 4.95
N PRO A 129 -7.62 4.73 5.17
CA PRO A 129 -7.66 5.71 6.25
C PRO A 129 -7.96 5.08 7.63
N VAL A 130 -7.10 4.15 8.08
CA VAL A 130 -7.22 3.48 9.39
C VAL A 130 -6.81 4.41 10.53
N CYS A 131 -5.66 5.08 10.37
CA CYS A 131 -5.22 6.18 11.23
C CYS A 131 -4.84 7.36 10.32
N PRO A 132 -5.84 8.11 9.83
CA PRO A 132 -5.62 9.16 8.86
C PRO A 132 -4.55 10.14 9.31
N LYS A 133 -3.78 10.66 8.34
CA LYS A 133 -2.64 11.56 8.46
C LYS A 133 -1.42 10.92 9.12
N PHE A 134 -1.60 10.25 10.26
CA PHE A 134 -0.50 9.75 11.07
C PHE A 134 0.24 8.60 10.38
N MET A 135 -0.43 7.65 9.71
CA MET A 135 0.27 6.57 9.00
C MET A 135 1.19 7.13 7.91
N THR A 136 0.65 8.00 7.06
CA THR A 136 1.38 8.60 5.94
C THR A 136 2.53 9.49 6.44
N GLU A 137 2.27 10.41 7.37
CA GLU A 137 3.30 11.34 7.86
C GLU A 137 4.41 10.63 8.67
N SER A 138 4.08 9.58 9.43
CA SER A 138 5.08 8.79 10.16
C SER A 138 5.98 7.98 9.23
N GLU A 139 5.45 7.43 8.13
CA GLU A 139 6.28 6.75 7.12
C GLU A 139 7.22 7.73 6.43
N VAL A 140 6.73 8.89 5.99
CA VAL A 140 7.57 9.95 5.38
C VAL A 140 8.65 10.42 6.34
N ALA A 141 8.30 10.68 7.60
CA ALA A 141 9.25 11.13 8.62
C ALA A 141 10.35 10.09 8.86
N THR A 142 9.97 8.81 8.94
CA THR A 142 10.91 7.70 9.15
C THR A 142 11.86 7.55 7.96
N LEU A 143 11.34 7.55 6.72
CA LEU A 143 12.15 7.44 5.51
C LEU A 143 13.18 8.56 5.42
N ARG A 144 12.77 9.81 5.66
CA ARG A 144 13.67 10.97 5.67
C ARG A 144 14.74 10.84 6.75
N TRP A 145 14.35 10.45 7.96
CA TRP A 145 15.29 10.27 9.05
C TRP A 145 16.36 9.21 8.72
N VAL A 146 15.96 8.07 8.14
CA VAL A 146 16.90 7.00 7.77
C VAL A 146 17.84 7.42 6.64
N ASP A 147 17.36 8.13 5.61
CA ASP A 147 18.18 8.68 4.51
C ASP A 147 19.24 9.66 5.04
N GLU A 148 18.88 10.49 6.02
CA GLU A 148 19.77 11.50 6.59
C GLU A 148 20.81 10.92 7.57
N HIS A 149 20.44 9.89 8.33
CA HIS A 149 21.23 9.42 9.47
C HIS A 149 21.95 8.09 9.24
N THR A 150 21.71 7.42 8.11
CA THR A 150 22.30 6.11 7.84
C THR A 150 22.90 6.04 6.42
N ARG A 151 23.59 4.94 6.12
CA ARG A 151 24.06 4.64 4.75
C ARG A 151 23.14 3.64 4.04
N LEU A 152 22.00 3.30 4.65
CA LEU A 152 21.08 2.33 4.09
C LEU A 152 20.35 2.97 2.90
N PRO A 153 20.27 2.27 1.75
CA PRO A 153 19.46 2.77 0.64
C PRO A 153 17.98 2.66 1.03
N VAL A 154 17.33 3.80 1.23
CA VAL A 154 15.88 3.90 1.47
C VAL A 154 15.19 4.69 0.37
N PRO A 155 13.90 4.40 0.06
CA PRO A 155 13.21 5.11 -1.00
C PRO A 155 13.10 6.61 -0.69
N LYS A 156 13.52 7.47 -1.62
CA LYS A 156 13.33 8.91 -1.44
C LYS A 156 11.91 9.31 -1.78
N VAL A 157 11.28 10.03 -0.86
CA VAL A 157 9.93 10.56 -1.06
C VAL A 157 9.99 11.76 -1.99
N HIS A 158 9.33 11.66 -3.15
CA HIS A 158 9.20 12.77 -4.12
C HIS A 158 8.09 13.72 -3.72
N CYS A 159 6.91 13.17 -3.44
CA CYS A 159 5.75 13.91 -2.98
C CYS A 159 4.78 12.98 -2.25
N TYR A 160 3.92 13.54 -1.42
CA TYR A 160 2.89 12.82 -0.70
C TYR A 160 1.71 13.76 -0.40
N ASP A 161 0.55 13.18 -0.14
CA ASP A 161 -0.63 13.88 0.37
C ASP A 161 -1.21 13.05 1.52
N SER A 162 -1.21 13.64 2.72
CA SER A 162 -1.78 13.04 3.92
C SER A 162 -3.26 13.43 4.12
N SER A 163 -3.87 14.09 3.13
CA SER A 163 -5.29 14.42 3.10
C SER A 163 -6.06 13.51 2.14
N LEU A 164 -7.37 13.42 2.36
CA LEU A 164 -8.30 12.72 1.46
C LEU A 164 -8.89 13.67 0.39
N ASN A 165 -8.43 14.93 0.36
CA ASN A 165 -8.94 15.98 -0.53
C ASN A 165 -8.21 16.01 -1.88
N ASN A 166 -8.19 14.84 -2.54
CA ASN A 166 -7.55 14.65 -3.84
C ASN A 166 -8.44 13.76 -4.73
N PRO A 167 -8.19 13.72 -6.05
CA PRO A 167 -8.99 12.92 -6.97
C PRO A 167 -9.05 11.42 -6.63
N MET A 168 -8.05 10.85 -5.95
CA MET A 168 -8.10 9.45 -5.50
C MET A 168 -9.05 9.27 -4.31
N GLY A 169 -9.19 10.29 -3.45
CA GLY A 169 -9.93 10.19 -2.19
C GLY A 169 -9.17 9.43 -1.10
N PHE A 170 -7.86 9.24 -1.25
CA PHE A 170 -7.01 8.47 -0.33
C PHE A 170 -5.69 9.19 -0.08
N GLU A 171 -5.03 8.84 1.02
CA GLU A 171 -3.67 9.30 1.30
C GLU A 171 -2.68 8.52 0.43
N TRP A 172 -1.60 9.17 0.02
CA TRP A 172 -0.61 8.54 -0.83
C TRP A 172 0.80 9.09 -0.67
N ILE A 173 1.79 8.26 -0.99
CA ILE A 173 3.21 8.61 -1.08
C ILE A 173 3.72 8.17 -2.45
N LEU A 174 4.41 9.07 -3.15
CA LEU A 174 5.18 8.77 -4.34
C LEU A 174 6.67 8.82 -4.00
N MET A 175 7.38 7.73 -4.27
CA MET A 175 8.77 7.55 -3.87
C MET A 175 9.58 6.79 -4.91
N ASP A 176 10.90 6.79 -4.76
CA ASP A 176 11.80 5.99 -5.59
C ASP A 176 11.42 4.51 -5.59
N ARG A 177 11.61 3.86 -6.74
CA ARG A 177 11.66 2.41 -6.79
C ARG A 177 13.08 1.96 -6.43
N ILE A 178 13.20 1.13 -5.40
CA ILE A 178 14.46 0.46 -5.05
C ILE A 178 14.45 -0.94 -5.64
N ASP A 179 15.49 -1.24 -6.42
CA ASP A 179 15.72 -2.58 -6.92
C ASP A 179 16.39 -3.42 -5.81
N GLY A 180 15.81 -4.58 -5.53
CA GLY A 180 16.30 -5.49 -4.50
C GLY A 180 15.48 -6.77 -4.47
N ALA A 181 15.97 -7.75 -3.72
CA ALA A 181 15.23 -8.97 -3.42
C ALA A 181 14.84 -8.95 -1.93
N PRO A 182 13.67 -9.49 -1.58
CA PRO A 182 13.28 -9.69 -0.19
C PRO A 182 14.29 -10.53 0.55
N LEU A 183 14.56 -10.15 1.80
CA LEU A 183 15.59 -10.80 2.60
C LEU A 183 15.30 -12.29 2.82
N PHE A 184 14.04 -12.71 2.93
CA PHE A 184 13.69 -14.12 3.15
C PHE A 184 14.07 -15.00 1.95
N GLU A 185 14.03 -14.45 0.72
CA GLU A 185 14.40 -15.19 -0.50
C GLU A 185 15.92 -15.42 -0.58
N CYS A 186 16.70 -14.43 -0.18
CA CYS A 186 18.16 -14.45 -0.26
C CYS A 186 18.86 -14.76 1.08
N TRP A 187 18.09 -15.08 2.13
CA TRP A 187 18.64 -15.32 3.48
C TRP A 187 19.68 -16.44 3.48
N LYS A 188 19.35 -17.57 2.84
CA LYS A 188 20.23 -18.76 2.80
C LYS A 188 21.53 -18.51 2.04
N SER A 189 21.52 -17.62 1.04
CA SER A 189 22.72 -17.28 0.26
C SER A 189 23.65 -16.28 0.98
N THR A 190 23.18 -15.64 2.05
CA THR A 190 23.95 -14.59 2.75
C THR A 190 24.92 -15.16 3.80
N THR A 191 24.70 -16.40 4.27
CA THR A 191 25.49 -17.03 5.35
C THR A 191 26.68 -17.89 4.85
N GLN A 192 27.17 -17.66 3.63
CA GLN A 192 28.25 -18.46 3.02
C GLN A 192 29.59 -17.75 3.00
#